data_AF-A0A2V7HQP0-F1
#
_entry.id   AF-A0A2V7HQP0-F1
#
_cell.length_a   1.000
_cell.length_b   1.000
_cell.length_c   1.000
_cell.angle_alpha   90.00
_cell.angle_beta   90.00
_cell.angle_gamma   90.00
#
_symmetry.space_group_name_H-M   'P 1'
#
loop_
_entity.id
_entity.type
_entity.pdbx_description
1 polymer ?
#
loop_
_entity_poly.entity_id
_entity_poly.type
_entity_poly.pdbx_seq_one_letter_code
_entity_poly.pdbx_strand_id
1 'polypeptide(L)'
;MTKSSLALFFENLCGKGAAGKRVPRQLFTTDRSVQEAFLDACIAGDGHEYAGGKLTVTTVSRDLAYGIATLVLQSGGLSSIYVAPRGTDGRIQGRAVRLQPEQFSVVWYREGERSRRLRETPRHFLVPVTSVAMEPFEGDVFNLEVENEHSYVAGFFAVKNCQNALTSQTLRDPAMGVEPQEVTPDQIVDAALRHRARILTSTYNEPLITSEWAVEVFKAGNARGLTCSYVSNGNATPEVLDYIRPWVDLYKVDLKGFDDKRYRKLGGVLQTVLETIRLLNARGFWLEVVTLLIPGFNDSDEEVRDIARFLASVSPDIPWHVTAFHPDYKMTDRDGTPARPLLRAAEIGLAEGLRYVYAGNLPGRVGPFENTYCPSCRTLLVERAGYTILRDHLTPTRGLCPTCSTRIPGVWGRRERV
;
A
#
# COMPACT_ATOMS: atom_id res chain seq x y z
N MET A 1 25.41 -20.69 42.00
CA MET A 1 26.66 -20.48 41.26
C MET A 1 26.57 -19.15 40.54
N THR A 2 27.34 -18.17 40.99
CA THR A 2 27.52 -16.87 40.34
C THR A 2 28.06 -17.08 38.93
N LYS A 3 27.24 -16.89 37.90
CA LYS A 3 27.78 -16.74 36.54
C LYS A 3 28.81 -15.60 36.59
N SER A 4 30.01 -15.83 36.07
CA SER A 4 31.03 -14.77 35.99
C SER A 4 30.42 -13.57 35.27
N SER A 5 30.75 -12.35 35.72
CA SER A 5 30.27 -11.10 35.13
C SER A 5 30.46 -11.07 33.60
N LEU A 6 31.55 -11.69 33.12
CA LEU A 6 31.87 -11.83 31.71
C LEU A 6 30.91 -12.74 30.93
N ALA A 7 30.45 -13.85 31.51
CA ALA A 7 29.50 -14.75 30.85
C ALA A 7 28.13 -14.07 30.68
N LEU A 8 27.69 -13.31 31.70
CA LEU A 8 26.45 -12.52 31.63
C LEU A 8 26.56 -11.39 30.61
N PHE A 9 27.75 -10.78 30.50
CA PHE A 9 28.04 -9.76 29.50
C PHE A 9 27.88 -10.29 28.07
N PHE A 10 28.51 -11.42 27.74
CA PHE A 10 28.37 -12.01 26.39
C PHE A 10 26.98 -12.56 26.11
N GLU A 11 26.30 -13.13 27.10
CA GLU A 11 24.89 -13.57 26.96
C GLU A 11 23.98 -12.38 26.59
N ASN A 12 24.25 -11.20 27.15
CA ASN A 12 23.50 -9.97 26.84
C ASN A 12 23.87 -9.37 25.48
N LEU A 13 25.14 -9.41 25.07
CA LEU A 13 25.53 -8.85 23.77
C LEU A 13 25.18 -9.78 22.60
N CYS A 14 25.59 -11.03 22.69
CA CYS A 14 25.57 -11.99 21.59
C CYS A 14 24.38 -12.93 21.65
N GLY A 15 23.58 -12.88 22.72
CA GLY A 15 22.46 -13.77 22.94
C GLY A 15 22.85 -15.13 23.54
N LYS A 16 21.87 -16.03 23.61
CA LYS A 16 21.98 -17.30 24.35
C LYS A 16 21.61 -18.49 23.48
N GLY A 17 22.44 -19.53 23.53
CA GLY A 17 22.23 -20.75 22.74
C GLY A 17 22.44 -20.52 21.24
N ALA A 18 22.39 -21.59 20.45
CA ALA A 18 22.71 -21.53 19.02
C ALA A 18 21.68 -20.72 18.21
N ALA A 19 20.38 -20.86 18.51
CA ALA A 19 19.29 -20.17 17.81
C ALA A 19 19.15 -18.70 18.24
N GLY A 20 19.55 -18.37 19.48
CA GLY A 20 19.47 -17.01 20.02
C GLY A 20 20.73 -16.17 19.80
N LYS A 21 21.75 -16.70 19.08
CA LYS A 21 22.96 -15.93 18.72
C LYS A 21 22.57 -14.69 17.90
N ARG A 22 23.27 -13.57 18.06
CA ARG A 22 23.11 -12.38 17.21
C ARG A 22 24.42 -11.61 17.13
N VAL A 23 24.52 -10.75 16.12
CA VAL A 23 25.58 -9.73 16.09
C VAL A 23 25.29 -8.68 17.19
N PRO A 24 26.27 -8.34 18.06
CA PRO A 24 26.14 -7.23 18.99
C PRO A 24 25.74 -5.93 18.28
N ARG A 25 24.69 -5.26 18.77
CA ARG A 25 24.12 -4.08 18.11
C ARG A 25 25.14 -2.96 17.87
N GLN A 26 26.14 -2.85 18.75
CA GLN A 26 27.20 -1.86 18.69
C GLN A 26 28.06 -1.98 17.43
N LEU A 27 28.19 -3.18 16.85
CA LEU A 27 29.02 -3.40 15.65
C LEU A 27 28.43 -2.76 14.40
N PHE A 28 27.12 -2.52 14.34
CA PHE A 28 26.50 -1.88 13.17
C PHE A 28 26.84 -0.39 13.03
N THR A 29 27.44 0.21 14.06
CA THR A 29 27.82 1.64 14.10
C THR A 29 29.32 1.85 14.30
N THR A 30 30.15 0.80 14.32
CA THR A 30 31.61 0.91 14.43
C THR A 30 32.28 1.10 13.07
N ASP A 31 33.55 1.54 13.10
CA ASP A 31 34.38 1.65 11.89
C ASP A 31 34.53 0.30 11.16
N ARG A 32 34.73 0.40 9.84
CA ARG A 32 34.86 -0.75 8.92
C ARG A 32 35.89 -1.77 9.38
N SER A 33 37.04 -1.34 9.92
CA SER A 33 38.09 -2.25 10.39
C SER A 33 37.65 -3.15 11.56
N VAL A 34 36.77 -2.64 12.44
CA VAL A 34 36.20 -3.43 13.55
C VAL A 34 35.14 -4.40 13.05
N GLN A 35 34.33 -3.95 12.08
CA GLN A 35 33.34 -4.80 11.41
C GLN A 35 34.02 -5.96 10.67
N GLU A 36 35.09 -5.67 9.92
CA GLU A 36 35.91 -6.65 9.21
C GLU A 36 36.57 -7.64 10.16
N ALA A 37 37.17 -7.18 11.26
CA ALA A 37 37.74 -8.06 12.28
C ALA A 37 36.69 -9.01 12.90
N PHE A 38 35.45 -8.55 13.09
CA PHE A 38 34.35 -9.40 13.54
C PHE A 38 33.95 -10.42 12.47
N LEU A 39 33.85 -10.01 11.20
CA LEU A 39 33.57 -10.93 10.08
C LEU A 39 34.65 -12.00 9.93
N ASP A 40 35.93 -11.63 10.06
CA ASP A 40 37.06 -12.56 10.05
C ASP A 40 37.00 -13.54 11.23
N ALA A 41 36.61 -13.07 12.42
CA ALA A 41 36.39 -13.95 13.57
C ALA A 41 35.21 -14.91 13.36
N CYS A 42 34.13 -14.45 12.73
CA CYS A 42 33.01 -15.31 12.33
C CYS A 42 33.46 -16.40 11.35
N ILE A 43 34.32 -16.05 10.39
CA ILE A 43 34.90 -17.01 9.44
C ILE A 43 35.82 -18.01 10.14
N ALA A 44 36.73 -17.53 11.00
CA ALA A 44 37.65 -18.39 11.74
C ALA A 44 36.95 -19.35 12.71
N GLY A 45 35.76 -18.98 13.21
CA GLY A 45 34.97 -19.79 14.12
C GLY A 45 33.98 -20.74 13.42
N ASP A 46 32.92 -20.17 12.85
CA ASP A 46 31.74 -20.89 12.32
C ASP A 46 31.65 -20.83 10.78
N GLY A 47 32.72 -20.39 10.11
CA GLY A 47 32.76 -20.20 8.66
C GLY A 47 33.82 -21.00 7.92
N HIS A 48 33.91 -20.75 6.62
CA HIS A 48 34.86 -21.40 5.72
C HIS A 48 35.22 -20.49 4.56
N GLU A 49 36.48 -20.55 4.14
CA GLU A 49 36.99 -19.89 2.95
C GLU A 49 37.33 -20.94 1.88
N TYR A 50 36.68 -20.82 0.72
CA TYR A 50 36.93 -21.68 -0.43
C TYR A 50 38.02 -21.10 -1.33
N ALA A 51 38.63 -21.97 -2.15
CA ALA A 51 39.44 -21.54 -3.29
C ALA A 51 38.63 -20.59 -4.19
N GLY A 52 39.22 -19.46 -4.58
CA GLY A 52 38.53 -18.38 -5.32
C GLY A 52 37.91 -17.30 -4.43
N GLY A 53 38.26 -17.25 -3.14
CA GLY A 53 37.92 -16.14 -2.23
C GLY A 53 36.45 -16.10 -1.79
N LYS A 54 35.67 -17.17 -2.03
CA LYS A 54 34.30 -17.31 -1.51
C LYS A 54 34.35 -17.60 -0.02
N LEU A 55 33.62 -16.79 0.75
CA LEU A 55 33.47 -16.89 2.19
C LEU A 55 32.05 -17.36 2.52
N THR A 56 31.92 -18.23 3.50
CA THR A 56 30.62 -18.69 4.01
C THR A 56 30.61 -18.74 5.52
N VAL A 57 29.50 -18.36 6.14
CA VAL A 57 29.21 -18.63 7.56
C VAL A 57 27.88 -19.34 7.65
N THR A 58 27.83 -20.40 8.47
CA THR A 58 26.62 -21.19 8.66
C THR A 58 26.09 -21.03 10.08
N THR A 59 24.79 -20.81 10.21
CA THR A 59 24.14 -20.67 11.52
C THR A 59 22.71 -21.16 11.50
N VAL A 60 22.17 -21.48 12.67
CA VAL A 60 20.73 -21.74 12.87
C VAL A 60 19.99 -20.53 13.46
N SER A 61 20.72 -19.45 13.77
CA SER A 61 20.13 -18.19 14.19
C SER A 61 19.87 -17.30 12.98
N ARG A 62 18.60 -16.95 12.79
CA ARG A 62 18.16 -15.94 11.82
C ARG A 62 18.81 -14.59 12.11
N ASP A 63 18.77 -14.12 13.36
CA ASP A 63 19.33 -12.82 13.76
C ASP A 63 20.83 -12.72 13.48
N LEU A 64 21.58 -13.80 13.71
CA LEU A 64 23.01 -13.83 13.39
C LEU A 64 23.24 -13.80 11.88
N ALA A 65 22.46 -14.58 11.10
CA ALA A 65 22.61 -14.63 9.64
C ALA A 65 22.36 -13.26 8.99
N TYR A 66 21.25 -12.62 9.35
CA TYR A 66 20.92 -11.29 8.83
C TYR A 66 21.90 -10.23 9.34
N GLY A 67 22.34 -10.30 10.60
CA GLY A 67 23.35 -9.39 11.12
C GLY A 67 24.69 -9.46 10.38
N ILE A 68 25.17 -10.67 10.05
CA ILE A 68 26.39 -10.86 9.25
C ILE A 68 26.19 -10.29 7.85
N ALA A 69 25.06 -10.58 7.19
CA ALA A 69 24.76 -10.05 5.86
C ALA A 69 24.74 -8.50 5.84
N THR A 70 24.15 -7.88 6.86
CA THR A 70 24.16 -6.42 7.02
C THR A 70 25.57 -5.87 7.20
N LEU A 71 26.42 -6.47 8.03
CA LEU A 71 27.81 -6.03 8.21
C LEU A 71 28.63 -6.15 6.90
N VAL A 72 28.41 -7.22 6.12
CA VAL A 72 29.04 -7.38 4.80
C VAL A 72 28.64 -6.24 3.87
N LEU A 73 27.34 -5.90 3.82
CA LEU A 73 26.83 -4.77 3.03
C LEU A 73 27.42 -3.42 3.46
N GLN A 74 27.50 -3.18 4.77
CA GLN A 74 28.11 -1.96 5.33
C GLN A 74 29.61 -1.87 5.03
N SER A 75 30.29 -3.02 4.96
CA SER A 75 31.71 -3.11 4.58
C SER A 75 31.95 -3.03 3.07
N GLY A 76 30.91 -2.82 2.26
CA GLY A 76 31.01 -2.68 0.80
C GLY A 76 31.02 -4.00 0.03
N GLY A 77 30.72 -5.12 0.68
CA GLY A 77 30.55 -6.43 0.04
C GLY A 77 29.08 -6.73 -0.27
N LEU A 78 28.83 -7.55 -1.29
CA LEU A 78 27.49 -8.09 -1.53
C LEU A 78 27.36 -9.47 -0.87
N SER A 79 26.45 -9.60 0.08
CA SER A 79 26.11 -10.88 0.73
C SER A 79 24.86 -11.52 0.14
N SER A 80 24.79 -12.85 0.17
CA SER A 80 23.58 -13.64 -0.10
C SER A 80 23.27 -14.55 1.08
N ILE A 81 21.99 -14.74 1.39
CA ILE A 81 21.52 -15.69 2.42
C ILE A 81 20.80 -16.83 1.73
N TYR A 82 21.22 -18.06 2.02
CA TYR A 82 20.53 -19.28 1.60
C TYR A 82 19.91 -19.95 2.82
N VAL A 83 18.64 -20.31 2.71
CA VAL A 83 17.91 -21.03 3.77
C VAL A 83 17.70 -22.47 3.33
N ALA A 84 18.16 -23.41 4.15
CA ALA A 84 17.97 -24.84 3.93
C ALA A 84 17.13 -25.44 5.08
N PRO A 85 16.05 -26.17 4.77
CA PRO A 85 15.31 -26.90 5.78
C PRO A 85 16.15 -28.07 6.34
N ARG A 86 16.00 -28.38 7.62
CA ARG A 86 16.61 -29.53 8.30
C ARG A 86 15.57 -30.31 9.10
N GLY A 87 15.84 -31.60 9.30
CA GLY A 87 15.10 -32.41 10.27
C GLY A 87 15.27 -31.85 11.68
N THR A 88 14.22 -31.97 12.50
CA THR A 88 14.17 -31.48 13.89
C THR A 88 14.85 -32.41 14.89
N ASP A 89 15.20 -33.63 14.47
CA ASP A 89 15.92 -34.62 15.26
C ASP A 89 17.30 -34.91 14.65
N GLY A 90 18.31 -35.02 15.50
CA GLY A 90 19.67 -35.30 15.04
C GLY A 90 20.55 -35.98 16.08
N ARG A 91 21.73 -36.39 15.63
CA ARG A 91 22.81 -36.87 16.50
C ARG A 91 24.04 -35.99 16.33
N ILE A 92 24.51 -35.39 17.42
CA ILE A 92 25.77 -34.64 17.47
C ILE A 92 26.70 -35.38 18.43
N GLN A 93 27.86 -35.82 17.93
CA GLN A 93 28.85 -36.59 18.70
C GLN A 93 28.22 -37.76 19.49
N GLY A 94 27.29 -38.49 18.85
CA GLY A 94 26.60 -39.65 19.42
C GLY A 94 25.41 -39.33 20.34
N ARG A 95 25.15 -38.06 20.68
CA ARG A 95 24.01 -37.65 21.54
C ARG A 95 22.80 -37.29 20.70
N ALA A 96 21.61 -37.76 21.11
CA ALA A 96 20.36 -37.30 20.52
C ALA A 96 20.11 -35.84 20.90
N VAL A 97 19.83 -35.00 19.91
CA VAL A 97 19.59 -33.56 20.09
C VAL A 97 18.43 -33.10 19.22
N ARG A 98 17.74 -32.06 19.70
CA ARG A 98 16.73 -31.35 18.91
C ARG A 98 17.42 -30.26 18.10
N LEU A 99 17.21 -30.27 16.79
CA LEU A 99 17.77 -29.32 15.84
C LEU A 99 16.74 -28.23 15.51
N GLN A 100 17.23 -27.07 15.08
CA GLN A 100 16.37 -26.04 14.49
C GLN A 100 15.92 -26.48 13.09
N PRO A 101 14.70 -26.13 12.67
CA PRO A 101 14.13 -26.55 11.40
C PRO A 101 14.80 -25.88 10.19
N GLU A 102 15.50 -24.77 10.41
CA GLU A 102 16.16 -24.00 9.36
C GLU A 102 17.65 -23.83 9.66
N GLN A 103 18.46 -23.85 8.60
CA GLN A 103 19.86 -23.45 8.63
C GLN A 103 20.07 -22.37 7.58
N PHE A 104 20.78 -21.31 7.99
CA PHE A 104 21.12 -20.16 7.18
C PHE A 104 22.60 -20.25 6.79
N SER A 105 22.88 -20.05 5.51
CA SER A 105 24.24 -19.90 4.98
C SER A 105 24.39 -18.50 4.40
N VAL A 106 25.23 -17.68 5.04
CA VAL A 106 25.58 -16.35 4.55
C VAL A 106 26.83 -16.47 3.69
N VAL A 107 26.77 -15.99 2.46
CA VAL A 107 27.83 -16.12 1.45
C VAL A 107 28.23 -14.76 0.93
N TRP A 108 29.54 -14.51 0.85
CA TRP A 108 30.11 -13.34 0.19
C TRP A 108 31.50 -13.69 -0.37
N TYR A 109 32.20 -12.72 -0.97
CA TYR A 109 33.51 -12.91 -1.58
C TYR A 109 34.50 -11.87 -1.06
N ARG A 110 35.78 -12.22 -0.91
CA ARG A 110 36.84 -11.22 -0.79
C ARG A 110 36.90 -10.38 -2.06
N GLU A 111 37.25 -9.10 -1.93
CA GLU A 111 37.46 -8.20 -3.07
C GLU A 111 38.37 -8.88 -4.10
N GLY A 112 37.88 -9.15 -5.33
CA GLY A 112 38.76 -9.70 -6.37
C GLY A 112 38.13 -10.45 -7.56
N GLU A 113 37.06 -11.22 -7.40
CA GLU A 113 36.51 -11.99 -8.54
C GLU A 113 34.99 -11.92 -8.57
N ARG A 114 34.48 -10.88 -9.26
CA ARG A 114 33.05 -10.60 -9.35
C ARG A 114 32.35 -11.61 -10.25
N SER A 115 31.28 -12.21 -9.73
CA SER A 115 30.26 -12.89 -10.52
C SER A 115 29.79 -11.98 -11.66
N ARG A 116 29.87 -12.48 -12.90
CA ARG A 116 29.58 -11.79 -14.17
C ARG A 116 28.12 -11.30 -14.34
N ARG A 117 27.28 -11.39 -13.30
CA ARG A 117 25.83 -11.12 -13.35
C ARG A 117 25.39 -9.88 -12.58
N LEU A 118 26.30 -9.19 -11.90
CA LEU A 118 26.03 -7.99 -11.09
C LEU A 118 26.60 -6.75 -11.79
N ARG A 119 25.89 -5.62 -11.76
CA ARG A 119 26.45 -4.31 -12.12
C ARG A 119 26.62 -3.46 -10.87
N GLU A 120 27.85 -3.12 -10.53
CA GLU A 120 28.16 -2.23 -9.41
C GLU A 120 28.24 -0.78 -9.88
N THR A 121 27.73 0.12 -9.05
CA THR A 121 27.87 1.57 -9.19
C THR A 121 28.52 2.13 -7.92
N PRO A 122 29.01 3.38 -7.90
CA PRO A 122 29.62 3.97 -6.71
C PRO A 122 28.75 3.96 -5.46
N ARG A 123 27.42 3.78 -5.59
CA ARG A 123 26.46 3.82 -4.47
C ARG A 123 25.56 2.59 -4.35
N HIS A 124 25.53 1.69 -5.35
CA HIS A 124 24.52 0.63 -5.42
C HIS A 124 25.03 -0.62 -6.13
N PHE A 125 24.47 -1.77 -5.72
CA PHE A 125 24.54 -3.04 -6.44
C PHE A 125 23.26 -3.24 -7.26
N LEU A 126 23.39 -3.43 -8.57
CA LEU A 126 22.28 -3.73 -9.46
C LEU A 126 22.25 -5.23 -9.75
N VAL A 127 21.30 -5.93 -9.12
CA VAL A 127 21.13 -7.38 -9.23
C VAL A 127 19.98 -7.69 -10.19
N PRO A 128 20.19 -8.48 -11.27
CA PRO A 128 19.13 -8.82 -12.21
C PRO A 128 18.14 -9.79 -11.57
N VAL A 129 16.85 -9.54 -11.78
CA VAL A 129 15.79 -10.48 -11.40
C VAL A 129 15.86 -11.68 -12.33
N THR A 130 16.10 -12.87 -11.76
CA THR A 130 16.26 -14.12 -12.51
C THR A 130 14.98 -14.94 -12.61
N SER A 131 14.04 -14.74 -11.67
CA SER A 131 12.73 -15.41 -11.62
C SER A 131 11.80 -14.68 -10.65
N VAL A 132 10.49 -14.84 -10.82
CA VAL A 132 9.46 -14.32 -9.93
C VAL A 132 8.50 -15.45 -9.58
N ALA A 133 8.16 -15.61 -8.30
CA ALA A 133 7.21 -16.60 -7.79
C ALA A 133 6.29 -15.97 -6.74
N MET A 134 5.15 -16.61 -6.47
CA MET A 134 4.23 -16.21 -5.40
C MET A 134 4.11 -17.34 -4.37
N GLU A 135 4.21 -16.99 -3.09
CA GLU A 135 4.04 -17.91 -1.98
C GLU A 135 3.17 -17.28 -0.88
N PRO A 136 2.38 -18.08 -0.13
CA PRO A 136 1.71 -17.61 1.07
C PRO A 136 2.73 -17.14 2.11
N PHE A 137 2.52 -15.97 2.71
CA PHE A 137 3.39 -15.40 3.75
C PHE A 137 2.62 -15.21 5.07
N GLU A 138 3.20 -15.67 6.17
CA GLU A 138 2.69 -15.49 7.53
C GLU A 138 3.84 -14.99 8.42
N GLY A 139 3.78 -13.72 8.84
CA GLY A 139 4.82 -13.09 9.66
C GLY A 139 4.73 -11.56 9.71
N ASP A 140 5.60 -10.96 10.53
CA ASP A 140 5.67 -9.50 10.71
C ASP A 140 6.38 -8.81 9.52
N VAL A 141 5.88 -7.63 9.14
CA VAL A 141 6.46 -6.76 8.10
C VAL A 141 7.02 -5.50 8.77
N PHE A 142 8.32 -5.22 8.60
CA PHE A 142 9.06 -4.14 9.28
C PHE A 142 9.42 -2.98 8.34
N ASN A 143 9.68 -1.78 8.91
CA ASN A 143 10.08 -0.55 8.20
C ASN A 143 11.41 0.03 8.74
N LEU A 144 12.22 0.68 7.89
CA LEU A 144 13.48 1.35 8.25
C LEU A 144 13.56 2.74 7.58
N GLU A 145 14.01 3.77 8.31
CA GLU A 145 14.10 5.16 7.82
C GLU A 145 15.51 5.78 7.95
N VAL A 146 15.87 6.65 6.99
CA VAL A 146 17.03 7.56 7.02
C VAL A 146 16.65 8.97 6.55
N GLU A 147 17.41 9.97 7.03
CA GLU A 147 17.13 11.40 7.11
C GLU A 147 16.69 12.14 5.82
N ASN A 148 16.96 11.60 4.63
CA ASN A 148 16.72 12.30 3.35
C ASN A 148 15.87 11.52 2.33
N GLU A 149 15.74 10.19 2.45
CA GLU A 149 14.94 9.37 1.52
C GLU A 149 14.28 8.21 2.27
N HIS A 150 12.96 8.05 2.09
CA HIS A 150 12.17 7.04 2.80
C HIS A 150 11.46 6.11 1.82
N SER A 151 11.53 4.79 2.07
CA SER A 151 10.88 3.76 1.26
C SER A 151 10.24 2.61 2.06
N TYR A 152 9.06 2.10 1.65
CA TYR A 152 8.52 0.81 2.10
C TYR A 152 9.29 -0.36 1.47
N VAL A 153 9.24 -1.54 2.08
CA VAL A 153 10.04 -2.71 1.65
C VAL A 153 9.18 -3.96 1.79
N ALA A 154 8.60 -4.45 0.70
CA ALA A 154 8.52 -5.90 0.46
C ALA A 154 9.65 -6.20 -0.52
N GLY A 155 10.87 -6.30 -0.01
CA GLY A 155 12.06 -6.20 -0.85
C GLY A 155 12.14 -4.90 -1.68
N PHE A 156 12.19 -3.74 -1.02
CA PHE A 156 12.82 -2.49 -1.50
C PHE A 156 12.02 -1.46 -2.38
N PHE A 157 10.74 -1.07 -2.12
CA PHE A 157 10.04 0.00 -2.93
C PHE A 157 8.90 0.82 -2.24
N ALA A 158 8.65 2.10 -2.66
CA ALA A 158 7.74 3.08 -1.96
C ALA A 158 7.03 4.23 -2.75
N VAL A 159 6.11 4.96 -2.09
CA VAL A 159 5.24 6.07 -2.65
C VAL A 159 5.14 7.33 -1.74
N LYS A 160 5.02 8.56 -2.30
CA LYS A 160 5.39 9.86 -1.65
C LYS A 160 4.32 10.99 -1.45
N ASN A 161 3.02 10.85 -1.78
CA ASN A 161 2.09 12.01 -1.89
C ASN A 161 0.75 11.95 -1.11
N CYS A 162 0.69 11.38 0.09
CA CYS A 162 -0.58 11.19 0.82
C CYS A 162 -1.00 12.41 1.69
N GLN A 163 -2.19 12.97 1.45
CA GLN A 163 -2.81 14.04 2.27
C GLN A 163 -3.18 13.56 3.69
N ASN A 164 -3.51 12.28 3.86
CA ASN A 164 -3.86 11.68 5.16
C ASN A 164 -2.62 11.07 5.85
N ALA A 165 -1.48 11.77 5.77
CA ALA A 165 -0.23 11.32 6.38
C ALA A 165 -0.40 11.06 7.90
N LEU A 166 -1.20 11.88 8.60
CA LEU A 166 -1.50 11.68 10.02
C LEU A 166 -2.01 10.27 10.34
N THR A 167 -2.91 9.71 9.53
CA THR A 167 -3.47 8.36 9.73
C THR A 167 -2.59 7.27 9.11
N SER A 168 -2.06 7.49 7.91
CA SER A 168 -1.26 6.47 7.22
C SER A 168 0.16 6.32 7.79
N GLN A 169 0.63 7.31 8.54
CA GLN A 169 1.92 7.36 9.20
C GLN A 169 1.83 7.35 10.73
N THR A 170 0.64 7.23 11.33
CA THR A 170 0.41 7.09 12.79
C THR A 170 1.41 6.12 13.45
N LEU A 171 1.59 4.93 12.89
CA LEU A 171 2.50 3.91 13.42
C LEU A 171 3.98 4.09 12.98
N ARG A 172 4.28 5.15 12.22
CA ARG A 172 5.55 5.36 11.49
C ARG A 172 6.26 6.65 11.88
N ASP A 173 5.50 7.71 12.18
CA ASP A 173 5.99 9.03 12.55
C ASP A 173 5.42 9.42 13.93
N PRO A 174 6.24 9.47 14.98
CA PRO A 174 5.80 9.89 16.32
C PRO A 174 5.19 11.30 16.36
N ALA A 175 5.47 12.16 15.38
CA ALA A 175 4.85 13.47 15.25
C ALA A 175 3.41 13.41 14.69
N MET A 176 2.99 12.27 14.15
CA MET A 176 1.66 12.09 13.54
C MET A 176 0.55 11.73 14.55
N GLY A 177 0.88 11.59 15.84
CA GLY A 177 0.06 11.93 17.01
C GLY A 177 -1.28 11.23 17.24
N VAL A 178 -1.71 10.35 16.33
CA VAL A 178 -2.91 9.52 16.49
C VAL A 178 -2.43 8.13 16.87
N GLU A 179 -3.02 7.51 17.89
CA GLU A 179 -2.72 6.13 18.28
C GLU A 179 -3.82 5.20 17.76
N PRO A 180 -3.50 3.96 17.31
CA PRO A 180 -4.52 2.97 17.03
C PRO A 180 -5.37 2.69 18.27
N GLN A 181 -6.65 2.44 18.05
CA GLN A 181 -7.58 2.08 19.11
C GLN A 181 -8.08 0.66 18.89
N GLU A 182 -8.00 -0.17 19.91
CA GLU A 182 -8.68 -1.46 19.90
C GLU A 182 -10.20 -1.22 19.85
N VAL A 183 -10.85 -1.85 18.89
CA VAL A 183 -12.28 -1.69 18.67
C VAL A 183 -12.86 -2.96 18.08
N THR A 184 -14.08 -3.30 18.49
CA THR A 184 -14.86 -4.40 17.94
C THR A 184 -15.75 -3.92 16.78
N PRO A 185 -16.22 -4.83 15.90
CA PRO A 185 -17.19 -4.48 14.86
C PRO A 185 -18.41 -3.73 15.40
N ASP A 186 -18.99 -4.24 16.49
CA ASP A 186 -20.20 -3.66 17.10
C ASP A 186 -19.96 -2.26 17.64
N GLN A 187 -18.79 -1.97 18.22
CA GLN A 187 -18.46 -0.63 18.71
C GLN A 187 -18.38 0.40 17.57
N ILE A 188 -17.84 0.03 16.40
CA ILE A 188 -17.85 0.89 15.20
C ILE A 188 -19.29 1.14 14.76
N VAL A 189 -20.11 0.10 14.68
CA VAL A 189 -21.50 0.20 14.23
C VAL A 189 -22.36 1.01 15.22
N ASP A 190 -22.16 0.83 16.53
CA ASP A 190 -22.80 1.61 17.58
C ASP A 190 -22.42 3.09 17.49
N ALA A 191 -21.15 3.39 17.23
CA ALA A 191 -20.72 4.77 16.99
C ALA A 191 -21.42 5.35 15.75
N ALA A 192 -21.45 4.62 14.63
CA ALA A 192 -22.13 5.06 13.41
C ALA A 192 -23.61 5.38 13.66
N LEU A 193 -24.33 4.52 14.39
CA LEU A 193 -25.75 4.73 14.69
C LEU A 193 -25.98 5.88 15.67
N ARG A 194 -25.14 6.03 16.70
CA ARG A 194 -25.19 7.19 17.61
C ARG A 194 -25.02 8.51 16.85
N HIS A 195 -24.15 8.52 15.84
CA HIS A 195 -23.93 9.68 14.97
C HIS A 195 -24.91 9.77 13.80
N ARG A 196 -25.91 8.88 13.72
CA ARG A 196 -26.90 8.82 12.63
C ARG A 196 -26.24 8.70 11.24
N ALA A 197 -25.07 8.08 11.18
CA ALA A 197 -24.43 7.75 9.92
C ALA A 197 -25.28 6.74 9.16
N ARG A 198 -25.28 6.85 7.83
CA ARG A 198 -25.99 5.92 6.93
C ARG A 198 -25.05 4.95 6.21
N ILE A 199 -23.77 5.32 6.15
CA ILE A 199 -22.75 4.62 5.37
C ILE A 199 -21.56 4.31 6.29
N LEU A 200 -21.07 3.07 6.23
CA LEU A 200 -19.78 2.66 6.77
C LEU A 200 -18.79 2.51 5.63
N THR A 201 -17.66 3.21 5.71
CA THR A 201 -16.65 3.22 4.65
C THR A 201 -15.33 2.67 5.18
N SER A 202 -14.75 1.69 4.50
CA SER A 202 -13.33 1.31 4.71
C SER A 202 -12.43 2.14 3.80
N THR A 203 -11.47 2.89 4.37
CA THR A 203 -10.70 3.93 3.65
C THR A 203 -9.38 4.34 4.37
N TYR A 204 -8.76 5.41 3.88
CA TYR A 204 -7.48 6.06 4.27
C TYR A 204 -6.22 5.33 3.84
N ASN A 205 -5.91 4.21 4.49
CA ASN A 205 -4.88 3.30 3.98
C ASN A 205 -5.42 2.57 2.75
N GLU A 206 -4.72 1.53 2.28
CA GLU A 206 -5.34 0.63 1.31
C GLU A 206 -6.24 -0.36 2.05
N PRO A 207 -7.58 -0.22 2.01
CA PRO A 207 -8.48 -1.06 2.79
C PRO A 207 -8.46 -2.54 2.35
N LEU A 208 -8.06 -2.84 1.11
CA LEU A 208 -8.01 -4.20 0.59
C LEU A 208 -7.01 -5.11 1.32
N ILE A 209 -6.01 -4.55 2.01
CA ILE A 209 -5.02 -5.34 2.77
C ILE A 209 -5.61 -5.93 4.07
N THR A 210 -6.80 -5.47 4.48
CA THR A 210 -7.49 -5.89 5.71
C THR A 210 -8.97 -6.19 5.44
N SER A 211 -9.26 -6.76 4.27
CA SER A 211 -10.64 -6.96 3.83
C SER A 211 -11.44 -7.89 4.74
N GLU A 212 -10.80 -8.84 5.41
CA GLU A 212 -11.41 -9.74 6.40
C GLU A 212 -11.98 -8.94 7.58
N TRP A 213 -11.19 -8.02 8.13
CA TRP A 213 -11.64 -7.14 9.21
C TRP A 213 -12.77 -6.22 8.76
N ALA A 214 -12.62 -5.60 7.59
CA ALA A 214 -13.65 -4.73 7.03
C ALA A 214 -14.97 -5.49 6.83
N VAL A 215 -14.92 -6.74 6.36
CA VAL A 215 -16.11 -7.59 6.19
C VAL A 215 -16.79 -7.91 7.51
N GLU A 216 -16.05 -8.17 8.60
CA GLU A 216 -16.67 -8.36 9.92
C GLU A 216 -17.42 -7.10 10.39
N VAL A 217 -16.86 -5.91 10.17
CA VAL A 217 -17.54 -4.64 10.43
C VAL A 217 -18.79 -4.47 9.55
N PHE A 218 -18.70 -4.81 8.27
CA PHE A 218 -19.81 -4.67 7.33
C PHE A 218 -20.93 -5.68 7.55
N LYS A 219 -20.63 -6.90 8.02
CA LYS A 219 -21.65 -7.86 8.46
C LYS A 219 -22.49 -7.26 9.59
N ALA A 220 -21.83 -6.74 10.62
CA ALA A 220 -22.50 -6.09 11.76
C ALA A 220 -23.29 -4.84 11.33
N GLY A 221 -22.72 -4.01 10.45
CA GLY A 221 -23.36 -2.81 9.92
C GLY A 221 -24.59 -3.10 9.05
N ASN A 222 -24.47 -4.06 8.13
CA ASN A 222 -25.56 -4.47 7.24
C ASN A 222 -26.74 -5.05 8.02
N ALA A 223 -26.47 -5.88 9.03
CA ALA A 223 -27.52 -6.41 9.92
C ALA A 223 -28.32 -5.31 10.63
N ARG A 224 -27.74 -4.11 10.76
CA ARG A 224 -28.35 -2.93 11.40
C ARG A 224 -28.79 -1.87 10.38
N GLY A 225 -28.83 -2.23 9.10
CA GLY A 225 -29.38 -1.42 8.02
C GLY A 225 -28.51 -0.24 7.59
N LEU A 226 -27.20 -0.33 7.81
CA LEU A 226 -26.19 0.59 7.25
C LEU A 226 -25.77 0.11 5.86
N THR A 227 -25.47 1.05 4.97
CA THR A 227 -24.85 0.77 3.67
C THR A 227 -23.34 0.71 3.84
N CYS A 228 -22.67 -0.22 3.17
CA CYS A 228 -21.22 -0.36 3.30
C CYS A 228 -20.50 0.02 1.99
N SER A 229 -19.33 0.63 2.13
CA SER A 229 -18.55 1.13 1.00
C SER A 229 -17.04 0.95 1.17
N TYR A 230 -16.34 0.98 0.03
CA TYR A 230 -14.88 0.98 -0.06
C TYR A 230 -14.38 2.24 -0.77
N VAL A 231 -13.26 2.77 -0.30
CA VAL A 231 -12.48 3.82 -0.98
C VAL A 231 -11.03 3.33 -1.04
N SER A 232 -10.57 2.98 -2.25
CA SER A 232 -9.34 2.21 -2.46
C SER A 232 -8.52 2.74 -3.64
N ASN A 233 -7.22 2.44 -3.65
CA ASN A 233 -6.35 2.71 -4.78
C ASN A 233 -6.64 1.81 -6.01
N GLY A 234 -7.51 0.80 -5.86
CA GLY A 234 -7.97 -0.07 -6.93
C GLY A 234 -7.00 -1.19 -7.31
N ASN A 235 -6.00 -1.50 -6.50
CA ASN A 235 -5.09 -2.61 -6.74
C ASN A 235 -5.68 -3.94 -6.20
N ALA A 236 -6.84 -4.34 -6.73
CA ALA A 236 -7.59 -5.51 -6.27
C ALA A 236 -7.29 -6.76 -7.10
N THR A 237 -7.52 -7.93 -6.50
CA THR A 237 -7.65 -9.20 -7.23
C THR A 237 -9.14 -9.54 -7.43
N PRO A 238 -9.50 -10.40 -8.40
CA PRO A 238 -10.88 -10.85 -8.56
C PRO A 238 -11.47 -11.48 -7.28
N GLU A 239 -10.67 -12.25 -6.54
CA GLU A 239 -11.09 -12.99 -5.36
C GLU A 239 -11.53 -12.06 -4.23
N VAL A 240 -10.78 -10.98 -3.97
CA VAL A 240 -11.17 -10.02 -2.92
C VAL A 240 -12.44 -9.27 -3.32
N LEU A 241 -12.64 -8.97 -4.60
CA LEU A 241 -13.87 -8.34 -5.08
C LEU A 241 -15.08 -9.27 -4.91
N ASP A 242 -14.93 -10.56 -5.17
CA ASP A 242 -15.97 -11.57 -4.94
C ASP A 242 -16.27 -11.74 -3.45
N TYR A 243 -15.23 -11.75 -2.61
CA TYR A 243 -15.35 -11.85 -1.16
C TYR A 243 -16.13 -10.69 -0.52
N ILE A 244 -15.87 -9.45 -0.95
CA ILE A 244 -16.52 -8.27 -0.36
C ILE A 244 -17.90 -7.97 -0.98
N ARG A 245 -18.18 -8.47 -2.20
CA ARG A 245 -19.39 -8.10 -2.95
C ARG A 245 -20.70 -8.30 -2.17
N PRO A 246 -20.93 -9.40 -1.41
CA PRO A 246 -22.17 -9.57 -0.66
C PRO A 246 -22.44 -8.46 0.36
N TRP A 247 -21.37 -7.81 0.84
CA TRP A 247 -21.42 -6.89 1.98
C TRP A 247 -21.33 -5.43 1.56
N VAL A 248 -20.80 -5.14 0.38
CA VAL A 248 -20.45 -3.78 -0.08
C VAL A 248 -21.32 -3.38 -1.26
N ASP A 249 -21.87 -2.16 -1.21
CA ASP A 249 -22.69 -1.60 -2.29
C ASP A 249 -21.95 -0.54 -3.09
N LEU A 250 -21.17 0.32 -2.42
CA LEU A 250 -20.53 1.48 -3.03
C LEU A 250 -19.01 1.26 -3.06
N TYR A 251 -18.38 1.57 -4.19
CA TYR A 251 -16.95 1.46 -4.34
C TYR A 251 -16.40 2.68 -5.06
N LYS A 252 -15.38 3.30 -4.48
CA LYS A 252 -14.69 4.44 -5.08
C LYS A 252 -13.22 4.09 -5.31
N VAL A 253 -12.76 4.25 -6.55
CA VAL A 253 -11.39 3.92 -6.98
C VAL A 253 -10.59 5.18 -7.26
N ASP A 254 -9.36 5.25 -6.74
CA ASP A 254 -8.39 6.30 -7.08
C ASP A 254 -7.54 5.91 -8.30
N LEU A 255 -7.98 6.31 -9.50
CA LEU A 255 -7.21 6.20 -10.74
C LEU A 255 -6.29 7.43 -10.88
N LYS A 256 -5.00 7.23 -10.59
CA LYS A 256 -4.03 8.32 -10.34
C LYS A 256 -3.39 8.90 -11.59
N GLY A 257 -3.67 8.37 -12.77
CA GLY A 257 -3.02 8.72 -14.03
C GLY A 257 -3.26 7.64 -15.08
N PHE A 258 -2.72 7.85 -16.27
CA PHE A 258 -2.83 6.91 -17.39
C PHE A 258 -1.50 6.64 -18.10
N ASP A 259 -0.40 7.26 -17.64
CA ASP A 259 0.95 6.89 -18.06
C ASP A 259 1.51 5.74 -17.19
N ASP A 260 1.67 4.56 -17.79
CA ASP A 260 2.14 3.33 -17.10
C ASP A 260 3.51 3.51 -16.41
N LYS A 261 4.43 4.29 -16.99
CA LYS A 261 5.76 4.53 -16.41
C LYS A 261 5.67 5.42 -15.17
N ARG A 262 4.87 6.48 -15.20
CA ARG A 262 4.61 7.37 -14.06
C ARG A 262 3.79 6.66 -12.99
N TYR A 263 2.81 5.84 -13.38
CA TYR A 263 2.00 5.05 -12.45
C TYR A 263 2.86 4.09 -11.62
N ARG A 264 3.85 3.42 -12.23
CA ARG A 264 4.82 2.58 -11.51
C ARG A 264 5.65 3.36 -10.49
N LYS A 265 5.97 4.63 -10.75
CA LYS A 265 6.65 5.49 -9.75
C LYS A 265 5.77 5.79 -8.53
N LEU A 266 4.45 5.62 -8.67
CA LEU A 266 3.50 5.68 -7.56
C LEU A 266 3.34 4.33 -6.84
N GLY A 267 4.13 3.31 -7.18
CA GLY A 267 4.03 1.97 -6.57
C GLY A 267 2.81 1.15 -7.00
N GLY A 268 2.06 1.60 -8.02
CA GLY A 268 0.91 0.88 -8.57
C GLY A 268 1.17 0.30 -9.96
N VAL A 269 0.38 -0.69 -10.35
CA VAL A 269 0.34 -1.21 -11.72
C VAL A 269 -0.95 -0.73 -12.37
N LEU A 270 -0.85 0.14 -13.40
CA LEU A 270 -2.00 0.76 -14.05
C LEU A 270 -3.01 -0.29 -14.53
N GLN A 271 -2.53 -1.33 -15.23
CA GLN A 271 -3.41 -2.36 -15.78
C GLN A 271 -4.24 -3.09 -14.72
N THR A 272 -3.69 -3.31 -13.52
CA THR A 272 -4.44 -3.92 -12.40
C THR A 272 -5.60 -3.04 -11.95
N VAL A 273 -5.38 -1.72 -11.91
CA VAL A 273 -6.42 -0.74 -11.53
C VAL A 273 -7.49 -0.65 -12.61
N LEU A 274 -7.09 -0.61 -13.89
CA LEU A 274 -8.04 -0.60 -15.01
C LEU A 274 -8.90 -1.86 -15.01
N GLU A 275 -8.30 -3.02 -14.76
CA GLU A 275 -9.03 -4.28 -14.68
C GLU A 275 -9.96 -4.33 -13.47
N THR A 276 -9.51 -3.85 -12.30
CA THR A 276 -10.35 -3.71 -11.11
C THR A 276 -11.59 -2.85 -11.38
N ILE A 277 -11.46 -1.73 -12.09
CA ILE A 277 -12.60 -0.88 -12.48
C ILE A 277 -13.60 -1.66 -13.35
N ARG A 278 -13.13 -2.44 -14.33
CA ARG A 278 -14.01 -3.29 -15.16
C ARG A 278 -14.73 -4.33 -14.32
N LEU A 279 -14.00 -5.03 -13.44
CA LEU A 279 -14.52 -6.08 -12.58
C LEU A 279 -15.55 -5.56 -11.57
N LEU A 280 -15.33 -4.38 -11.00
CA LEU A 280 -16.27 -3.70 -10.10
C LEU A 280 -17.58 -3.35 -10.84
N ASN A 281 -17.49 -2.75 -12.02
CA ASN A 281 -18.66 -2.44 -12.84
C ASN A 281 -19.43 -3.71 -13.22
N ALA A 282 -18.72 -4.76 -13.67
CA ALA A 282 -19.33 -6.05 -14.04
C ALA A 282 -20.04 -6.76 -12.87
N ARG A 283 -19.56 -6.57 -11.63
CA ARG A 283 -20.17 -7.13 -10.40
C ARG A 283 -21.32 -6.29 -9.85
N GLY A 284 -21.66 -5.17 -10.49
CA GLY A 284 -22.79 -4.32 -10.10
C GLY A 284 -22.60 -3.59 -8.77
N PHE A 285 -21.35 -3.25 -8.43
CA PHE A 285 -21.08 -2.21 -7.43
C PHE A 285 -21.54 -0.86 -7.97
N TRP A 286 -22.00 0.04 -7.10
CA TRP A 286 -22.04 1.46 -7.45
C TRP A 286 -20.61 1.98 -7.47
N LEU A 287 -20.09 2.23 -8.67
CA LEU A 287 -18.69 2.55 -8.89
C LEU A 287 -18.52 4.03 -9.21
N GLU A 288 -17.69 4.71 -8.41
CA GLU A 288 -17.20 6.06 -8.70
C GLU A 288 -15.67 6.03 -8.86
N VAL A 289 -15.13 6.89 -9.70
CA VAL A 289 -13.68 7.00 -9.91
C VAL A 289 -13.23 8.42 -9.61
N VAL A 290 -12.14 8.57 -8.87
CA VAL A 290 -11.49 9.86 -8.65
C VAL A 290 -10.11 9.88 -9.30
N THR A 291 -9.73 11.06 -9.78
CA THR A 291 -8.37 11.40 -10.18
C THR A 291 -7.98 12.68 -9.46
N LEU A 292 -6.94 12.62 -8.64
CA LEU A 292 -6.29 13.81 -8.09
C LEU A 292 -5.41 14.41 -9.18
N LEU A 293 -5.77 15.58 -9.69
CA LEU A 293 -4.99 16.26 -10.73
C LEU A 293 -3.85 17.02 -10.07
N ILE A 294 -2.62 16.65 -10.40
CA ILE A 294 -1.38 17.20 -9.86
C ILE A 294 -0.66 17.96 -10.99
N PRO A 295 -0.40 19.27 -10.85
CA PRO A 295 0.24 20.05 -11.90
C PRO A 295 1.60 19.48 -12.30
N GLY A 296 1.83 19.35 -13.60
CA GLY A 296 3.06 18.83 -14.18
C GLY A 296 3.28 17.33 -14.01
N PHE A 297 2.29 16.58 -13.50
CA PHE A 297 2.40 15.14 -13.28
C PHE A 297 1.39 14.33 -14.08
N ASN A 298 0.09 14.62 -13.96
CA ASN A 298 -0.99 13.88 -14.64
C ASN A 298 -2.09 14.80 -15.20
N ASP A 299 -1.77 16.08 -15.41
CA ASP A 299 -2.73 17.12 -15.80
C ASP A 299 -2.67 17.49 -17.30
N SER A 300 -2.00 16.69 -18.14
CA SER A 300 -2.01 16.92 -19.59
C SER A 300 -3.37 16.56 -20.20
N ASP A 301 -3.77 17.28 -21.25
CA ASP A 301 -5.05 17.05 -21.92
C ASP A 301 -5.14 15.63 -22.50
N GLU A 302 -4.03 15.06 -22.97
CA GLU A 302 -3.95 13.69 -23.49
C GLU A 302 -4.20 12.66 -22.38
N GLU A 303 -3.50 12.78 -21.24
CA GLU A 303 -3.63 11.82 -20.14
C GLU A 303 -5.03 11.88 -19.49
N VAL A 304 -5.58 13.09 -19.33
CA VAL A 304 -6.95 13.32 -18.86
C VAL A 304 -7.98 12.72 -19.82
N ARG A 305 -7.76 12.86 -21.13
CA ARG A 305 -8.63 12.30 -22.17
C ARG A 305 -8.59 10.78 -22.17
N ASP A 306 -7.42 10.18 -22.00
CA ASP A 306 -7.30 8.72 -21.95
C ASP A 306 -8.02 8.12 -20.74
N ILE A 307 -7.95 8.77 -19.57
CA ILE A 307 -8.76 8.40 -18.40
C ILE A 307 -10.25 8.44 -18.74
N ALA A 308 -10.72 9.59 -19.24
CA ALA A 308 -12.13 9.79 -19.54
C ALA A 308 -12.66 8.77 -20.57
N ARG A 309 -11.89 8.55 -21.66
CA ARG A 309 -12.19 7.57 -22.70
C ARG A 309 -12.27 6.16 -22.15
N PHE A 310 -11.31 5.78 -21.31
CA PHE A 310 -11.33 4.48 -20.66
C PHE A 310 -12.59 4.31 -19.80
N LEU A 311 -12.91 5.27 -18.94
CA LEU A 311 -14.11 5.19 -18.09
C LEU A 311 -15.40 5.13 -18.93
N ALA A 312 -15.53 5.96 -19.96
CA ALA A 312 -16.67 5.94 -20.88
C ALA A 312 -16.80 4.60 -21.61
N SER A 313 -15.68 3.94 -21.94
CA SER A 313 -15.67 2.62 -22.56
C SER A 313 -16.13 1.50 -21.62
N VAL A 314 -15.98 1.68 -20.30
CA VAL A 314 -16.52 0.75 -19.30
C VAL A 314 -18.00 1.03 -19.06
N SER A 315 -18.35 2.29 -18.81
CA SER A 315 -19.73 2.77 -18.76
C SER A 315 -19.77 4.31 -18.74
N PRO A 316 -20.61 4.95 -19.56
CA PRO A 316 -20.81 6.41 -19.53
C PRO A 316 -21.49 6.90 -18.23
N ASP A 317 -22.05 5.98 -17.43
CA ASP A 317 -22.74 6.27 -16.18
C ASP A 317 -21.81 6.28 -14.96
N ILE A 318 -20.53 5.91 -15.10
CA ILE A 318 -19.54 5.99 -14.00
C ILE A 318 -19.28 7.47 -13.66
N PRO A 319 -19.59 7.93 -12.44
CA PRO A 319 -19.17 9.25 -11.98
C PRO A 319 -17.65 9.36 -11.96
N TRP A 320 -17.13 10.36 -12.66
CA TRP A 320 -15.71 10.70 -12.59
C TRP A 320 -15.50 12.01 -11.83
N HIS A 321 -14.63 11.96 -10.82
CA HIS A 321 -14.32 13.08 -9.97
C HIS A 321 -12.88 13.54 -10.24
N VAL A 322 -12.72 14.76 -10.75
CA VAL A 322 -11.41 15.41 -10.88
C VAL A 322 -11.22 16.36 -9.70
N THR A 323 -10.19 16.10 -8.88
CA THR A 323 -10.01 16.80 -7.61
C THR A 323 -8.73 17.61 -7.58
N ALA A 324 -8.77 18.75 -6.91
CA ALA A 324 -7.61 19.60 -6.73
C ALA A 324 -6.56 18.96 -5.81
N PHE A 325 -5.31 18.99 -6.25
CA PHE A 325 -4.15 18.74 -5.40
C PHE A 325 -3.91 19.92 -4.47
N HIS A 326 -3.54 19.62 -3.23
CA HIS A 326 -2.98 20.57 -2.28
C HIS A 326 -1.54 20.11 -1.94
N PRO A 327 -0.55 21.01 -1.88
CA PRO A 327 0.81 20.65 -1.50
C PRO A 327 0.86 20.26 -0.03
N ASP A 328 0.86 18.96 0.23
CA ASP A 328 0.87 18.40 1.58
C ASP A 328 2.04 17.44 1.77
N TYR A 329 2.41 17.25 3.04
CA TYR A 329 3.45 16.32 3.48
C TYR A 329 4.79 16.57 2.77
N LYS A 330 5.26 15.65 1.92
CA LYS A 330 6.58 15.70 1.26
C LYS A 330 6.53 16.23 -0.18
N MET A 331 5.35 16.51 -0.72
CA MET A 331 5.18 17.03 -2.09
C MET A 331 4.82 18.52 -2.05
N THR A 332 5.78 19.33 -1.60
CA THR A 332 5.66 20.79 -1.46
C THR A 332 6.40 21.55 -2.56
N ASP A 333 6.91 20.85 -3.58
CA ASP A 333 7.72 21.37 -4.67
C ASP A 333 6.90 22.08 -5.77
N ARG A 334 5.58 22.12 -5.63
CA ARG A 334 4.64 22.65 -6.62
C ARG A 334 3.40 23.23 -5.95
N ASP A 335 2.71 24.13 -6.64
CA ASP A 335 1.46 24.73 -6.16
C ASP A 335 0.28 23.75 -6.26
N GLY A 336 -0.77 24.05 -5.49
CA GLY A 336 -2.04 23.36 -5.58
C GLY A 336 -2.74 23.59 -6.92
N THR A 337 -3.63 22.68 -7.29
CA THR A 337 -4.33 22.74 -8.59
C THR A 337 -5.38 23.86 -8.59
N PRO A 338 -5.27 24.87 -9.46
CA PRO A 338 -6.29 25.90 -9.57
C PRO A 338 -7.57 25.36 -10.23
N ALA A 339 -8.66 26.13 -10.19
CA ALA A 339 -9.95 25.70 -10.74
C ALA A 339 -9.90 25.41 -12.25
N ARG A 340 -9.11 26.18 -13.02
CA ARG A 340 -9.10 26.09 -14.49
C ARG A 340 -8.70 24.70 -15.02
N PRO A 341 -7.61 24.05 -14.56
CA PRO A 341 -7.31 22.66 -14.90
C PRO A 341 -8.45 21.67 -14.61
N LEU A 342 -9.16 21.83 -13.48
CA LEU A 342 -10.28 20.97 -13.13
C LEU A 342 -11.46 21.14 -14.09
N LEU A 343 -11.81 22.39 -14.41
CA LEU A 343 -12.88 22.72 -15.36
C LEU A 343 -12.56 22.14 -16.74
N ARG A 344 -11.32 22.34 -17.21
CA ARG A 344 -10.84 21.76 -18.47
C ARG A 344 -10.94 20.23 -18.47
N ALA A 345 -10.51 19.58 -17.39
CA ALA A 345 -10.60 18.13 -17.28
C ALA A 345 -12.05 17.63 -17.27
N ALA A 346 -12.94 18.36 -16.61
CA ALA A 346 -14.35 18.03 -16.59
C ALA A 346 -15.03 18.19 -17.97
N GLU A 347 -14.67 19.23 -18.72
CA GLU A 347 -15.09 19.43 -20.11
C GLU A 347 -14.60 18.29 -21.02
N ILE A 348 -13.33 17.88 -20.88
CA ILE A 348 -12.78 16.72 -21.60
C ILE A 348 -13.57 15.44 -21.25
N GLY A 349 -13.87 15.24 -19.97
CA GLY A 349 -14.67 14.10 -19.50
C GLY A 349 -16.03 14.00 -20.17
N LEU A 350 -16.75 15.13 -20.23
CA LEU A 350 -18.04 15.21 -20.92
C LEU A 350 -17.90 14.97 -22.43
N ALA A 351 -16.85 15.52 -23.05
CA ALA A 351 -16.60 15.38 -24.49
C ALA A 351 -16.27 13.93 -24.91
N GLU A 352 -15.63 13.14 -24.05
CA GLU A 352 -15.38 11.70 -24.29
C GLU A 352 -16.59 10.82 -23.96
N GLY A 353 -17.72 11.40 -23.54
CA GLY A 353 -19.01 10.70 -23.40
C GLY A 353 -19.42 10.31 -21.99
N LEU A 354 -18.68 10.74 -20.96
CA LEU A 354 -19.14 10.58 -19.57
C LEU A 354 -20.35 11.48 -19.30
N ARG A 355 -21.35 10.96 -18.61
CA ARG A 355 -22.58 11.70 -18.27
C ARG A 355 -22.45 12.50 -16.98
N TYR A 356 -21.61 12.02 -16.06
CA TYR A 356 -21.42 12.58 -14.73
C TYR A 356 -19.95 12.83 -14.47
N VAL A 357 -19.54 14.10 -14.56
CA VAL A 357 -18.19 14.53 -14.25
C VAL A 357 -18.27 15.63 -13.20
N TYR A 358 -17.50 15.47 -12.14
CA TYR A 358 -17.49 16.37 -11.01
C TYR A 358 -16.10 16.96 -10.82
N ALA A 359 -16.03 18.25 -10.56
CA ALA A 359 -14.81 18.91 -10.11
C ALA A 359 -14.91 19.13 -8.59
N GLY A 360 -13.82 18.89 -7.87
CA GLY A 360 -13.85 18.87 -6.41
C GLY A 360 -12.61 19.47 -5.74
N ASN A 361 -12.63 19.46 -4.41
CA ASN A 361 -11.62 20.07 -3.52
C ASN A 361 -11.45 21.60 -3.66
N LEU A 362 -12.36 22.28 -4.35
CA LEU A 362 -12.41 23.75 -4.41
C LEU A 362 -13.88 24.24 -4.28
N PRO A 363 -14.50 24.14 -3.09
CA PRO A 363 -15.91 24.49 -2.89
C PRO A 363 -16.25 25.91 -3.36
N GLY A 364 -17.33 26.04 -4.12
CA GLY A 364 -17.81 27.30 -4.70
C GLY A 364 -16.99 27.84 -5.87
N ARG A 365 -15.96 27.11 -6.36
CA ARG A 365 -14.99 27.64 -7.35
C ARG A 365 -14.99 26.88 -8.68
N VAL A 366 -15.78 25.81 -8.81
CA VAL A 366 -15.81 24.97 -10.03
C VAL A 366 -17.18 24.96 -10.71
N GLY A 367 -18.05 25.91 -10.35
CA GLY A 367 -19.29 26.21 -11.04
C GLY A 367 -20.23 25.00 -11.14
N PRO A 368 -20.78 24.68 -12.33
CA PRO A 368 -21.76 23.61 -12.47
C PRO A 368 -21.19 22.22 -12.16
N PHE A 369 -19.87 22.03 -12.20
CA PHE A 369 -19.25 20.72 -11.96
C PHE A 369 -19.26 20.28 -10.49
N GLU A 370 -19.82 21.05 -9.56
CA GLU A 370 -20.15 20.56 -8.20
C GLU A 370 -21.51 19.82 -8.15
N ASN A 371 -22.35 20.09 -9.14
CA ASN A 371 -23.76 19.73 -9.13
C ASN A 371 -24.04 18.53 -10.04
N THR A 372 -25.13 17.82 -9.76
CA THR A 372 -25.63 16.77 -10.65
C THR A 372 -26.73 17.34 -11.53
N TYR A 373 -26.61 17.15 -12.84
CA TYR A 373 -27.62 17.53 -13.83
C TYR A 373 -28.14 16.30 -14.57
N CYS A 374 -29.39 16.36 -15.02
CA CYS A 374 -29.97 15.30 -15.84
C CYS A 374 -29.23 15.22 -17.19
N PRO A 375 -28.74 14.04 -17.62
CA PRO A 375 -28.04 13.92 -18.90
C PRO A 375 -28.96 14.15 -20.10
N SER A 376 -30.29 13.97 -19.92
CA SER A 376 -31.27 14.14 -21.01
C SER A 376 -31.76 15.57 -21.16
N CYS A 377 -32.22 16.21 -20.07
CA CYS A 377 -32.87 17.52 -20.13
C CYS A 377 -32.08 18.64 -19.43
N ARG A 378 -30.91 18.33 -18.86
CA ARG A 378 -30.03 19.27 -18.16
C ARG A 378 -30.66 19.99 -16.96
N THR A 379 -31.81 19.53 -16.47
CA THR A 379 -32.38 20.00 -15.19
C THR A 379 -31.39 19.74 -14.06
N LEU A 380 -31.21 20.71 -13.16
CA LEU A 380 -30.44 20.55 -11.92
C LEU A 380 -31.13 19.54 -11.01
N LEU A 381 -30.43 18.47 -10.64
CA LEU A 381 -30.97 17.35 -9.88
C LEU A 381 -30.49 17.34 -8.43
N VAL A 382 -29.20 17.59 -8.22
CA VAL A 382 -28.61 17.72 -6.88
C VAL A 382 -27.70 18.93 -6.88
N GLU A 383 -28.00 19.88 -6.00
CA GLU A 383 -27.23 21.10 -5.80
C GLU A 383 -26.34 20.92 -4.58
N ARG A 384 -25.05 21.25 -4.71
CA ARG A 384 -24.03 21.06 -3.66
C ARG A 384 -23.17 22.30 -3.49
N ALA A 385 -22.58 22.40 -2.30
CA ALA A 385 -21.43 23.23 -2.02
C ALA A 385 -20.43 22.38 -1.24
N GLY A 386 -19.35 21.94 -1.91
CA GLY A 386 -18.43 20.95 -1.35
C GLY A 386 -19.17 19.64 -0.97
N TYR A 387 -19.06 19.22 0.30
CA TYR A 387 -19.72 17.99 0.80
C TYR A 387 -21.18 18.19 1.21
N THR A 388 -21.68 19.43 1.20
CA THR A 388 -23.05 19.75 1.66
C THR A 388 -24.02 19.67 0.50
N ILE A 389 -25.10 18.89 0.66
CA ILE A 389 -26.22 18.87 -0.27
C ILE A 389 -27.17 20.01 0.11
N LEU A 390 -27.37 20.96 -0.80
CA LEU A 390 -28.26 22.10 -0.63
C LEU A 390 -29.68 21.77 -1.10
N ARG A 391 -29.80 21.04 -2.20
CA ARG A 391 -31.08 20.55 -2.75
C ARG A 391 -30.91 19.17 -3.34
N ASP A 392 -31.91 18.31 -3.11
CA ASP A 392 -31.98 16.95 -3.64
C ASP A 392 -33.35 16.70 -4.26
N HIS A 393 -33.38 16.61 -5.59
CA HIS A 393 -34.60 16.34 -6.35
C HIS A 393 -34.72 14.86 -6.77
N LEU A 394 -33.77 14.00 -6.40
CA LEU A 394 -33.73 12.59 -6.82
C LEU A 394 -34.17 11.62 -5.73
N THR A 395 -33.87 11.90 -4.46
CA THR A 395 -34.33 11.04 -3.36
C THR A 395 -35.86 10.90 -3.33
N PRO A 396 -36.66 11.98 -3.43
CA PRO A 396 -38.13 11.86 -3.42
C PRO A 396 -38.70 11.03 -4.58
N THR A 397 -38.03 11.04 -5.73
CA THR A 397 -38.46 10.35 -6.95
C THR A 397 -37.81 8.96 -7.11
N ARG A 398 -37.01 8.52 -6.14
CA ARG A 398 -36.21 7.29 -6.19
C ARG A 398 -35.33 7.19 -7.45
N GLY A 399 -34.69 8.31 -7.80
CA GLY A 399 -33.74 8.38 -8.90
C GLY A 399 -34.33 8.72 -10.27
N LEU A 400 -35.55 9.22 -10.35
CA LEU A 400 -36.15 9.70 -11.61
C LEU A 400 -36.01 11.22 -11.70
N CYS A 401 -35.57 11.73 -12.85
CA CYS A 401 -35.58 13.18 -13.09
C CYS A 401 -37.03 13.70 -12.99
N PRO A 402 -37.31 14.71 -12.15
CA PRO A 402 -38.67 15.21 -11.95
C PRO A 402 -39.27 15.89 -13.20
N THR A 403 -38.41 16.32 -14.14
CA THR A 403 -38.84 17.03 -15.36
C THR A 403 -39.12 16.08 -16.52
N CYS A 404 -38.23 15.13 -16.79
CA CYS A 404 -38.31 14.27 -17.99
C CYS A 404 -38.38 12.78 -17.68
N SER A 405 -38.47 12.39 -16.41
CA SER A 405 -38.56 10.99 -15.95
C SER A 405 -37.38 10.09 -16.34
N THR A 406 -36.29 10.64 -16.88
CA THR A 406 -35.06 9.88 -17.12
C THR A 406 -34.57 9.28 -15.81
N ARG A 407 -34.31 7.97 -15.81
CA ARG A 407 -33.70 7.28 -14.68
C ARG A 407 -32.23 7.67 -14.56
N ILE A 408 -31.88 8.18 -13.39
CA ILE A 408 -30.53 8.60 -13.03
C ILE A 408 -29.86 7.43 -12.31
N PRO A 409 -28.71 6.95 -12.79
CA PRO A 409 -27.97 5.89 -12.14
C PRO A 409 -27.52 6.35 -10.74
N GLY A 410 -27.59 5.44 -9.78
CA GLY A 410 -27.27 5.72 -8.38
C GLY A 410 -28.01 4.78 -7.43
N VAL A 411 -27.74 4.96 -6.13
CA VAL A 411 -28.37 4.18 -5.06
C VAL A 411 -29.39 5.06 -4.34
N TRP A 412 -30.67 4.93 -4.70
CA TRP A 412 -31.76 5.85 -4.30
C TRP A 412 -32.71 5.27 -3.23
N GLY A 413 -32.18 4.48 -2.30
CA GLY A 413 -32.95 3.84 -1.23
C GLY A 413 -32.19 2.70 -0.55
N ARG A 414 -32.81 2.03 0.44
CA ARG A 414 -32.26 0.79 1.00
C ARG A 414 -32.40 -0.34 -0.03
N ARG A 415 -31.32 -1.05 -0.30
CA ARG A 415 -31.38 -2.34 -0.99
C ARG A 415 -32.07 -3.34 -0.05
N GLU A 416 -33.13 -3.97 -0.52
CA GLU A 416 -33.60 -5.22 0.08
C GLU A 416 -32.53 -6.27 -0.26
N ARG A 417 -31.75 -6.69 0.73
CA ARG A 417 -30.84 -7.83 0.58
C ARG A 417 -31.68 -9.09 0.76
N VAL A 418 -31.71 -9.95 -0.27
CA VAL A 418 -32.42 -11.24 -0.27
C VAL A 418 -31.71 -12.24 0.63
#